data_AF-A0A2R7Y5U8-F1
#
_entry.id   AF-A0A2R7Y5U8-F1
#
_cell.length_a   1.000
_cell.length_b   1.000
_cell.length_c   1.000
_cell.angle_alpha   90.00
_cell.angle_beta   90.00
_cell.angle_gamma   90.00
#
_symmetry.space_group_name_H-M   'P 1'
#
loop_
_entity.id
_entity.type
_entity.pdbx_description
1 polymer ?
#
loop_
_entity_poly.entity_id
_entity_poly.type
_entity_poly.pdbx_seq_one_letter_code
_entity_poly.pdbx_strand_id
1 'polypeptide(L)'
;MTEDLKLKEVQDLMRRYYFMRDSARGLYATFTWFVEEVGELAEALISNDRERSEEEIADVLAWLASIANLLNIDLNEAFKKKYLNPEPPH
;
A
#
# COMPACT_ATOMS: atom_id res chain seq x y z
N MET A 1 -11.57 16.38 17.38
CA MET A 1 -11.36 14.92 17.34
C MET A 1 -10.85 14.63 15.95
N THR A 2 -9.59 14.24 15.80
CA THR A 2 -9.10 13.70 14.54
C THR A 2 -9.65 12.28 14.45
N GLU A 3 -10.50 12.01 13.47
CA GLU A 3 -11.01 10.66 13.22
C GLU A 3 -9.83 9.76 12.80
N ASP A 4 -9.80 8.54 13.34
CA ASP A 4 -8.80 7.53 12.96
C ASP A 4 -8.93 7.20 11.47
N LEU A 5 -7.81 7.25 10.74
CA LEU A 5 -7.75 6.87 9.33
C LEU A 5 -7.92 5.36 9.19
N LYS A 6 -8.94 4.94 8.43
CA LYS A 6 -9.23 3.53 8.16
C LYS A 6 -8.47 3.06 6.92
N LEU A 7 -8.10 1.77 6.88
CA LEU A 7 -7.44 1.16 5.72
C LEU A 7 -8.26 1.31 4.42
N LYS A 8 -9.59 1.28 4.51
CA LYS A 8 -10.47 1.53 3.36
C LYS A 8 -10.34 2.97 2.84
N GLU A 9 -10.17 3.95 3.72
CA GLU A 9 -10.03 5.35 3.33
C GLU A 9 -8.70 5.57 2.62
N VAL A 10 -7.62 4.92 3.07
CA VAL A 10 -6.33 4.89 2.33
C VAL A 10 -6.53 4.32 0.93
N GLN A 11 -7.20 3.16 0.81
CA GLN A 11 -7.44 2.54 -0.49
C GLN A 11 -8.27 3.43 -1.43
N ASP A 12 -9.34 4.04 -0.90
CA ASP A 12 -10.24 4.92 -1.65
C ASP A 12 -9.54 6.23 -2.04
N LEU A 13 -8.64 6.76 -1.20
CA LEU A 13 -7.79 7.92 -1.49
C LEU A 13 -6.90 7.63 -2.70
N MET A 14 -6.17 6.50 -2.68
CA MET A 14 -5.30 6.10 -3.80
C MET A 14 -6.10 5.86 -5.07
N ARG A 15 -7.30 5.25 -4.95
CA ARG A 15 -8.19 5.08 -6.10
C ARG A 15 -8.59 6.42 -6.69
N ARG A 16 -8.99 7.38 -5.85
CA ARG A 16 -9.46 8.70 -6.30
C ARG A 16 -8.37 9.46 -7.05
N TYR A 17 -7.14 9.48 -6.53
CA TYR A 17 -6.08 10.31 -7.08
C TYR A 17 -5.30 9.65 -8.20
N TYR A 18 -5.10 8.33 -8.14
CA TYR A 18 -4.08 7.68 -8.96
C TYR A 18 -4.60 6.59 -9.87
N PHE A 19 -5.83 6.09 -9.67
CA PHE A 19 -6.34 4.93 -10.43
C PHE A 19 -6.30 5.11 -11.95
N MET A 20 -6.65 6.29 -12.48
CA MET A 20 -6.62 6.50 -13.93
C MET A 20 -5.19 6.40 -14.49
N ARG A 21 -4.23 7.02 -13.80
CA ARG A 21 -2.81 7.01 -14.18
C ARG A 21 -2.22 5.62 -14.04
N ASP A 22 -2.49 4.95 -12.92
CA ASP A 22 -2.03 3.60 -12.65
C ASP A 22 -2.61 2.60 -13.65
N SER A 23 -3.89 2.76 -14.01
CA SER A 23 -4.55 1.93 -15.02
C SER A 23 -3.95 2.13 -16.40
N ALA A 24 -3.62 3.37 -16.78
CA ALA A 24 -2.97 3.68 -18.04
C ALA A 24 -1.55 3.11 -18.12
N ARG A 25 -0.79 3.16 -17.02
CA ARG A 25 0.56 2.58 -16.91
C ARG A 25 0.54 1.04 -16.84
N GLY A 26 -0.52 0.46 -16.29
CA GLY A 26 -0.70 -0.98 -16.14
C GLY A 26 -0.10 -1.56 -14.87
N LEU A 27 -0.48 -2.80 -14.56
CA LEU A 27 -0.15 -3.49 -13.31
C LEU A 27 1.35 -3.65 -13.09
N TYR A 28 2.08 -4.20 -14.06
CA TYR A 28 3.50 -4.53 -13.87
C TYR A 28 4.37 -3.28 -13.69
N ALA A 29 4.12 -2.24 -14.48
CA ALA A 29 4.83 -0.98 -14.30
C ALA A 29 4.43 -0.29 -12.99
N THR A 30 3.19 -0.41 -12.52
CA THR A 30 2.81 0.06 -11.18
C THR A 30 3.49 -0.75 -10.07
N PHE A 31 3.66 -2.06 -10.26
CA PHE A 31 4.42 -2.92 -9.36
C PHE A 31 5.91 -2.57 -9.31
N THR A 32 6.50 -2.10 -10.42
CA THR A 32 7.88 -1.58 -10.41
C THR A 32 8.05 -0.41 -9.44
N TRP A 33 7.12 0.54 -9.43
CA TRP A 33 7.15 1.67 -8.48
C TRP A 33 6.95 1.21 -7.04
N PHE A 34 6.07 0.23 -6.80
CA PHE A 34 5.96 -0.38 -5.48
C PHE A 34 7.29 -0.99 -4.99
N VAL A 35 8.03 -1.69 -5.88
CA VAL A 35 9.33 -2.26 -5.54
C VAL A 35 10.40 -1.19 -5.30
N GLU A 36 10.31 -0.07 -6.01
CA GLU A 36 11.18 1.10 -5.81
C GLU A 36 11.03 1.64 -4.38
N GLU A 37 9.81 1.92 -3.91
CA GLU A 37 9.60 2.40 -2.54
C GLU A 37 9.99 1.37 -1.47
N VAL A 38 9.85 0.08 -1.76
CA VAL A 38 10.36 -0.96 -0.85
C VAL A 38 11.90 -0.89 -0.75
N GLY A 39 12.58 -0.54 -1.85
CA GLY A 39 14.01 -0.29 -1.87
C GLY A 39 14.41 0.96 -1.08
N GLU A 40 13.66 2.04 -1.24
CA GLU A 40 13.85 3.28 -0.49
C GLU A 40 13.64 3.06 1.02
N LEU A 41 12.57 2.33 1.39
CA LEU A 41 12.34 1.91 2.77
C LEU A 41 13.52 1.11 3.33
N ALA A 42 14.06 0.17 2.54
CA ALA A 42 15.23 -0.60 2.98
C ALA A 42 16.45 0.29 3.23
N GLU A 43 16.69 1.28 2.36
CA GLU A 43 17.79 2.25 2.53
C GLU A 43 17.61 3.10 3.79
N ALA A 44 16.40 3.61 4.03
CA ALA A 44 16.07 4.42 5.20
C ALA A 44 16.29 3.65 6.50
N LEU A 45 15.86 2.37 6.53
CA LEU A 45 16.04 1.48 7.68
C LEU A 45 17.52 1.18 7.94
N ILE A 46 18.31 0.87 6.91
CA ILE A 46 19.76 0.62 7.04
C ILE A 46 20.48 1.87 7.58
N SER A 47 20.05 3.04 7.15
CA SER A 47 20.62 4.33 7.56
C SER A 47 20.19 4.79 8.95
N ASN A 48 19.27 4.06 9.62
CA ASN A 48 18.61 4.49 10.85
C ASN A 48 17.96 5.89 10.73
N ASP A 49 17.50 6.24 9.53
CA ASP A 49 16.81 7.50 9.28
C ASP A 49 15.32 7.32 9.57
N ARG A 50 14.90 7.79 10.75
CA ARG A 50 13.53 7.61 11.22
C ARG A 50 12.54 8.43 10.40
N GLU A 51 12.88 9.67 10.05
CA GLU A 51 11.97 10.56 9.32
C GLU A 51 11.72 9.98 7.93
N ARG A 52 12.80 9.58 7.23
CA ARG A 52 12.68 8.90 5.94
C ARG A 52 11.93 7.58 6.09
N SER A 53 12.20 6.78 7.12
CA SER A 53 11.46 5.52 7.33
C SER A 53 9.95 5.74 7.48
N GLU A 54 9.52 6.83 8.14
CA GLU A 54 8.11 7.17 8.28
C GLU A 54 7.47 7.53 6.92
N GLU A 55 8.19 8.25 6.06
CA GLU A 55 7.78 8.59 4.69
C GLU A 55 7.65 7.33 3.82
N GLU A 56 8.70 6.52 3.73
CA GLU A 56 8.72 5.34 2.85
C GLU A 56 7.72 4.26 3.28
N ILE A 57 7.42 4.13 4.59
CA ILE A 57 6.34 3.25 5.05
C ILE A 57 4.98 3.69 4.50
N ALA A 58 4.73 5.00 4.46
CA ALA A 58 3.50 5.54 3.92
C ALA A 58 3.42 5.31 2.40
N ASP A 59 4.52 5.49 1.68
CA ASP A 59 4.58 5.28 0.23
C ASP A 59 4.44 3.80 -0.16
N VAL A 60 5.07 2.88 0.57
CA VAL A 60 4.85 1.43 0.39
C VAL A 60 3.37 1.07 0.59
N LEU A 61 2.71 1.63 1.61
CA LEU A 61 1.28 1.42 1.83
C LEU A 61 0.43 2.01 0.69
N ALA A 62 0.75 3.21 0.23
CA ALA A 62 0.07 3.89 -0.87
C ALA A 62 0.14 3.07 -2.17
N TRP A 63 1.32 2.60 -2.55
CA TRP A 63 1.49 1.80 -3.77
C TRP A 63 0.88 0.41 -3.65
N LEU A 64 0.91 -0.22 -2.48
CA LEU A 64 0.17 -1.46 -2.24
C LEU A 64 -1.34 -1.26 -2.46
N ALA A 65 -1.89 -0.15 -1.98
CA ALA A 65 -3.28 0.21 -2.22
C ALA A 65 -3.58 0.49 -3.70
N SER A 66 -2.67 1.14 -4.43
CA SER A 66 -2.78 1.28 -5.90
C SER A 66 -2.82 -0.08 -6.62
N ILE A 67 -1.94 -1.02 -6.26
CA ILE A 67 -1.95 -2.39 -6.81
C ILE A 67 -3.29 -3.08 -6.51
N ALA A 68 -3.76 -3.02 -5.26
CA ALA A 68 -5.04 -3.60 -4.88
C ALA A 68 -6.20 -3.00 -5.69
N ASN A 69 -6.16 -1.69 -5.97
CA ASN A 69 -7.15 -1.03 -6.79
C ASN A 69 -7.15 -1.52 -8.25
N LEU A 70 -5.98 -1.70 -8.86
CA LEU A 70 -5.84 -2.25 -10.22
C LEU A 70 -6.33 -3.69 -10.32
N LEU A 71 -6.09 -4.50 -9.29
CA LEU A 71 -6.54 -5.89 -9.22
C LEU A 71 -8.00 -6.03 -8.78
N ASN A 72 -8.67 -4.91 -8.46
CA ASN A 72 -10.02 -4.90 -7.88
C ASN A 72 -10.14 -5.75 -6.61
N ILE A 73 -9.14 -5.68 -5.74
CA ILE A 73 -9.07 -6.35 -4.44
C ILE A 73 -9.40 -5.35 -3.34
N ASP A 74 -10.35 -5.67 -2.45
CA ASP A 74 -10.60 -4.91 -1.22
C ASP A 74 -9.57 -5.31 -0.15
N LEU A 75 -8.79 -4.34 0.34
CA LEU A 75 -7.72 -4.60 1.31
C LEU A 75 -8.24 -5.09 2.67
N ASN A 76 -9.37 -4.56 3.14
CA ASN A 76 -9.94 -4.97 4.42
C ASN A 76 -10.41 -6.42 4.37
N GLU A 77 -11.15 -6.79 3.31
CA GLU A 77 -11.64 -8.14 3.13
C GLU A 77 -10.48 -9.13 2.89
N ALA A 78 -9.46 -8.73 2.12
CA ALA A 78 -8.25 -9.54 1.94
C ALA A 78 -7.52 -9.80 3.27
N PHE A 79 -7.35 -8.76 4.08
CA PHE A 79 -6.69 -8.87 5.38
C PHE A 79 -7.52 -9.72 6.37
N LYS A 80 -8.82 -9.45 6.49
CA LYS A 80 -9.75 -10.22 7.33
C LYS A 80 -9.72 -11.71 6.98
N LYS A 81 -9.81 -12.02 5.68
CA LYS A 81 -9.79 -13.41 5.18
C LYS A 81 -8.51 -14.15 5.57
N LYS A 82 -7.36 -13.46 5.59
CA LYS A 82 -6.05 -14.07 5.86
C LYS A 82 -5.72 -14.16 7.36
N TYR A 83 -6.12 -13.17 8.16
CA TYR A 83 -5.63 -13.00 9.53
C TYR A 83 -6.70 -12.96 10.61
N LEU A 84 -7.97 -12.67 10.26
CA LEU A 84 -9.07 -12.58 11.24
C LEU A 84 -10.03 -13.76 11.16
N ASN A 85 -9.84 -14.67 10.20
CA ASN A 85 -10.47 -15.98 10.22
C ASN A 85 -9.63 -16.92 11.12
N PRO A 86 -10.23 -17.80 11.94
CA PRO A 86 -9.60 -18.39 13.13
C PRO A 86 -8.50 -19.44 12.87
N GLU A 87 -8.09 -19.66 11.62
CA GLU A 87 -6.97 -20.55 11.31
C GLU A 87 -5.78 -19.73 10.80
N PRO A 88 -4.65 -19.69 11.54
CA PRO A 88 -3.46 -19.01 11.07
C PRO A 88 -2.98 -19.68 9.78
N PRO A 89 -2.59 -18.90 8.77
CA PRO A 89 -2.07 -19.46 7.54
C PRO A 89 -0.80 -20.26 7.81
N HIS A 90 -0.77 -21.51 7.33
CA HIS A 90 0.41 -22.38 7.28
C HIS A 90 1.56 -21.77 6.47
#